data_AF-W7YNR1-F1
#
_entry.id   AF-W7YNR1-F1
#
_cell.length_a   1.000
_cell.length_b   1.000
_cell.length_c   1.000
_cell.angle_alpha   90.00
_cell.angle_beta   90.00
_cell.angle_gamma   90.00
#
_symmetry.space_group_name_H-M   'P 1'
#
loop_
_entity.id
_entity.type
_entity.pdbx_description
1 polymer ?
#
loop_
_entity_poly.entity_id
_entity_poly.type
_entity_poly.pdbx_seq_one_letter_code
_entity_poly.pdbx_strand_id
1 'polypeptide(L)' 'MIIASSQINTTDNDLYCNQCQKEAANVNLWWTDGVNDDGLGYCEVHVDCATCDQEILQKSAVGEVDNVEEAIEILESM' A
#
# COMPACT_ATOMS: atom_id res chain seq x y z
N MET A 1 -13.56 -2.76 -1.05
CA MET A 1 -13.53 -2.82 -2.54
C MET A 1 -12.24 -2.14 -2.95
N ILE A 2 -11.42 -2.74 -3.81
CA ILE A 2 -10.17 -2.09 -4.26
C ILE A 2 -10.56 -0.86 -5.07
N ILE A 3 -10.07 0.30 -4.64
CA ILE A 3 -10.39 1.59 -5.24
C ILE A 3 -9.47 1.85 -6.43
N ALA A 4 -8.18 1.62 -6.25
CA ALA A 4 -7.21 1.61 -7.34
C ALA A 4 -5.98 0.75 -7.00
N SER A 5 -5.20 0.43 -8.02
CA SER A 5 -3.93 -0.27 -7.91
C SER A 5 -2.92 0.32 -8.89
N SER A 6 -1.65 0.41 -8.50
CA SER A 6 -0.54 0.87 -9.33
C SER A 6 0.72 0.10 -9.00
N GLN A 7 1.52 -0.24 -10.02
CA GLN A 7 2.85 -0.78 -9.79
C GLN A 7 3.83 0.38 -9.62
N ILE A 8 4.56 0.38 -8.50
CA ILE A 8 5.53 1.42 -8.17
C ILE A 8 6.93 0.82 -8.05
N ASN A 9 7.94 1.59 -8.43
CA ASN A 9 9.34 1.27 -8.13
C ASN A 9 9.66 1.81 -6.74
N THR A 10 10.24 0.98 -5.89
CA THR A 10 10.55 1.35 -4.50
C THR A 10 12.04 1.64 -4.35
N THR A 11 12.66 2.26 -5.36
CA THR A 11 14.12 2.48 -5.41
C THR A 11 14.68 3.27 -4.22
N ASP A 12 13.83 4.01 -3.50
CA ASP A 12 14.18 4.75 -2.28
C ASP A 12 13.72 4.05 -0.98
N ASN A 13 12.82 3.08 -1.08
CA ASN A 13 12.28 2.31 0.04
C ASN A 13 12.65 0.85 -0.17
N ASP A 14 13.77 0.40 0.43
CA ASP A 14 14.30 -0.98 0.38
C ASP A 14 13.30 -2.01 0.95
N LEU A 15 12.19 -2.22 0.24
CA LEU A 15 11.15 -3.16 0.62
C LEU A 15 11.64 -4.56 0.31
N TYR A 16 11.78 -5.38 1.34
CA TYR A 16 12.24 -6.77 1.22
C TYR A 16 11.06 -7.73 1.35
N CYS A 17 10.87 -8.59 0.36
CA CYS A 17 9.85 -9.62 0.45
C CYS A 17 10.41 -10.86 1.18
N ASN A 18 9.87 -11.14 2.38
CA ASN A 18 10.27 -12.30 3.18
C ASN A 18 9.91 -13.65 2.53
N GLN A 19 8.91 -13.68 1.64
CA GLN A 19 8.45 -14.90 0.98
C GLN A 19 9.35 -15.30 -0.18
N CYS A 20 9.62 -14.36 -1.09
CA CYS A 20 10.51 -14.62 -2.21
C CYS A 20 12.00 -14.32 -1.90
N GLN A 21 12.33 -13.91 -0.67
CA GLN A 21 13.68 -13.61 -0.14
C GLN A 21 14.50 -12.68 -1.04
N LYS A 22 13.84 -11.65 -1.58
CA LYS A 22 14.43 -10.69 -2.52
C LYS A 22 13.97 -9.29 -2.20
N GLU A 23 14.82 -8.32 -2.55
CA GLU A 23 14.42 -6.92 -2.66
C GLU A 23 13.30 -6.80 -3.70
N ALA A 24 12.19 -6.20 -3.27
CA ALA A 24 11.03 -5.97 -4.09
C ALA A 24 11.18 -4.64 -4.80
N ALA A 25 12.12 -4.56 -5.75
CA ALA A 25 12.37 -3.34 -6.54
C ALA A 25 11.09 -2.79 -7.20
N ASN A 26 10.15 -3.68 -7.53
CA ASN A 26 8.79 -3.33 -7.95
C ASN A 26 7.78 -3.96 -7.00
N VAL A 27 6.76 -3.19 -6.63
CA VAL A 27 5.64 -3.63 -5.81
C VAL A 27 4.32 -3.20 -6.42
N ASN A 28 3.27 -3.96 -6.15
CA ASN A 28 1.90 -3.59 -6.49
C ASN A 28 1.31 -2.87 -5.27
N LEU A 29 1.09 -1.57 -5.42
CA LEU A 29 0.42 -0.73 -4.44
C LEU A 29 -1.08 -0.71 -4.76
N TRP A 30 -1.93 -0.94 -3.76
CA TRP A 30 -3.37 -0.79 -3.91
C TRP A 30 -3.99 -0.33 -2.60
N TRP A 31 -5.18 0.23 -2.65
CA TRP A 31 -5.86 0.67 -1.45
C TRP A 31 -7.36 0.46 -1.50
N THR A 32 -7.94 0.46 -0.31
CA THR A 32 -9.38 0.39 -0.09
C THR A 32 -9.80 1.51 0.84
N ASP A 33 -10.89 2.17 0.49
CA ASP A 33 -11.55 3.13 1.38
C ASP A 33 -12.78 2.48 2.02
N GLY A 34 -13.12 2.96 3.20
CA GLY A 34 -14.26 2.52 3.98
C GLY A 34 -14.70 3.56 4.99
N VAL A 35 -15.76 3.25 5.70
CA VAL A 35 -16.30 4.08 6.79
C VAL A 35 -16.36 3.21 8.02
N ASN A 36 -15.78 3.68 9.13
CA ASN A 36 -15.81 2.94 10.39
C ASN A 36 -17.18 3.06 11.07
N ASP A 37 -17.37 2.34 12.18
CA ASP A 37 -18.65 2.35 12.92
C ASP A 37 -19.05 3.74 13.46
N ASP A 38 -18.09 4.66 13.59
CA ASP A 38 -18.30 6.04 14.03
C ASP A 38 -18.64 7.00 12.87
N GLY A 39 -18.73 6.50 11.63
CA GLY A 39 -19.01 7.31 10.45
C GLY A 39 -17.80 8.08 9.92
N LEU A 40 -16.59 7.78 10.39
CA LEU A 40 -15.35 8.38 9.91
C LEU A 40 -14.78 7.56 8.75
N GLY A 41 -14.35 8.25 7.70
CA GLY A 41 -13.63 7.64 6.59
C GLY A 41 -12.29 7.05 7.06
N TYR A 42 -11.97 5.86 6.58
CA TYR A 42 -10.68 5.23 6.76
C TYR A 42 -10.22 4.61 5.44
N CYS A 43 -8.91 4.49 5.29
CA CYS A 43 -8.30 3.85 4.15
C CYS A 43 -7.28 2.81 4.62
N GLU A 44 -7.12 1.77 3.82
CA GLU A 44 -6.10 0.75 3.99
C GLU A 44 -5.28 0.71 2.71
N VAL A 45 -3.97 0.96 2.85
CA VAL A 45 -2.99 0.93 1.78
C VAL A 45 -2.19 -0.36 1.93
N HIS A 46 -2.11 -1.12 0.85
CA HIS A 46 -1.49 -2.43 0.77
C HIS A 46 -0.39 -2.43 -0.29
N VAL A 47 0.69 -3.12 0.02
CA VAL A 47 1.87 -3.24 -0.84
C VAL A 47 2.20 -4.71 -0.99
N ASP A 48 2.02 -5.22 -2.20
CA ASP A 48 2.31 -6.60 -2.55
C ASP A 48 3.60 -6.71 -3.36
N CYS A 49 4.33 -7.81 -3.17
CA CYS A 49 5.48 -8.11 -3.99
C CYS A 49 5.03 -8.41 -5.43
N ALA A 50 5.51 -7.65 -6.41
CA ALA A 50 5.16 -7.89 -7.81
C ALA A 50 5.69 -9.24 -8.38
N THR A 51 6.54 -9.95 -7.62
CA THR A 51 7.10 -11.24 -8.04
C THR A 51 6.33 -12.44 -7.51
N CYS A 52 5.88 -12.39 -6.25
CA CYS A 52 5.17 -13.51 -5.63
C CYS A 52 3.75 -13.17 -5.15
N ASP A 53 3.27 -11.96 -5.43
CA ASP A 53 1.93 -11.44 -5.08
C ASP A 53 1.60 -11.64 -3.60
N GLN A 54 2.62 -11.55 -2.75
CA GLN A 54 2.50 -11.63 -1.31
C GLN A 54 2.57 -10.23 -0.72
N GLU A 55 1.65 -9.95 0.19
CA GLU A 55 1.64 -8.70 0.95
C GLU A 55 2.94 -8.56 1.74
N ILE A 56 3.62 -7.44 1.50
CA ILE A 56 4.86 -7.05 2.17
C ILE A 56 4.53 -6.11 3.31
N LEU A 57 3.63 -5.15 3.07
CA LEU A 57 3.30 -4.09 3.98
C LEU A 57 1.82 -3.70 3.84
N GLN A 58 1.18 -3.43 4.96
CA GLN A 58 -0.15 -2.87 5.04
C GLN A 58 -0.13 -1.71 6.03
N LYS A 59 -0.82 -0.61 5.70
CA LYS A 59 -0.98 0.53 6.59
C LYS A 59 -2.37 1.11 6.48
N SER A 60 -2.94 1.47 7.63
CA SER A 60 -4.23 2.13 7.72
C SER A 60 -4.06 3.62 8.04
N ALA A 61 -4.85 4.48 7.41
CA ALA A 61 -4.92 5.89 7.75
C ALA A 61 -6.38 6.37 7.86
N VAL A 62 -6.56 7.54 8.48
CA VAL A 62 -7.87 8.20 8.60
C VAL A 62 -8.07 9.09 7.38
N GLY A 63 -9.22 8.98 6.74
CA GLY A 63 -9.52 9.65 5.47
C GLY A 63 -9.66 8.66 4.31
N GLU A 64 -9.94 9.19 3.12
CA GLU A 64 -9.98 8.45 1.86
C GLU A 64 -8.68 8.71 1.09
N VAL A 65 -8.33 7.83 0.15
CA VAL A 65 -7.15 8.01 -0.71
C VAL A 65 -7.59 8.22 -2.15
N ASP A 66 -7.37 9.42 -2.66
CA ASP A 66 -7.83 9.79 -3.99
C ASP A 66 -6.85 9.40 -5.10
N ASN A 67 -5.57 9.24 -4.76
CA ASN A 67 -4.50 9.03 -5.74
C ASN A 67 -3.31 8.24 -5.17
N VAL A 68 -2.42 7.83 -6.08
CA VAL A 68 -1.23 7.04 -5.76
C VAL A 68 -0.23 7.81 -4.88
N GLU A 69 -0.12 9.13 -5.03
CA GLU A 69 0.82 9.94 -4.26
C GLU A 69 0.43 9.97 -2.78
N GLU A 70 -0.85 10.17 -2.47
CA GLU A 70 -1.39 10.08 -1.10
C GLU A 70 -1.17 8.70 -0.48
N ALA A 71 -1.37 7.62 -1.26
CA ALA A 71 -1.09 6.26 -0.80
C ALA A 71 0.39 6.08 -0.44
N ILE A 72 1.31 6.65 -1.22
CA ILE A 72 2.76 6.63 -0.94
C ILE A 72 3.07 7.45 0.31
N GLU A 73 2.53 8.66 0.45
CA GLU A 73 2.73 9.50 1.63
C GLU A 73 2.27 8.80 2.92
N ILE A 74 1.15 8.07 2.87
CA ILE A 74 0.68 7.24 3.98
C ILE A 74 1.74 6.21 4.34
N LEU A 75 2.33 5.50 3.38
CA LEU A 75 3.38 4.52 3.64
C LEU A 75 4.62 5.16 4.27
N GLU A 76 5.02 6.34 3.79
CA GLU A 76 6.23 7.06 4.23
C GLU A 76 6.09 7.78 5.58
N SER A 77 4.87 8.10 6.03
CA SER A 77 4.61 8.75 7.32
C SER A 77 4.99 7.87 8.54
N MET A 78 6.28 7.78 8.88
CA MET A 78 6.79 7.10 10.08
C MET A 78 6.91 8.03 11.30
#